data_AF-A0A6A7C1T3-F1
#
_entry.id   AF-A0A6A7C1T3-F1
#
_cell.length_a   1.000
_cell.length_b   1.000
_cell.length_c   1.000
_cell.angle_alpha   90.00
_cell.angle_beta   90.00
_cell.angle_gamma   90.00
#
_symmetry.space_group_name_H-M   'P 1'
#
loop_
_entity.id
_entity.type
_entity.pdbx_description
1 polymer ?
#
loop_
_entity_poly.entity_id
_entity_poly.type
_entity_poly.pdbx_seq_one_letter_code
_entity_poly.pdbx_strand_id
1 'polypeptide(L)'
;ASDTAAAAMAQYRTMTVPQPTEQTFMHQTGDASPGNTGARGNGYGDYEVPKGNGEAAQDEGPTGMSSKPAVGTQEWHKIRKDNHKEVERRRRETINEGINELAQIVPGCEKNKGSILQRAVQFIRQLKENETRHIEKWTLEKMLTEQAIGELSASCEKLKSECQRAWDECEHWKKLAQEAGVTIKTDD
;
A
#
# COMPACT_ATOMS: atom_id res chain seq x y z
N ALA A 1 37.36 1.40 21.34
CA ALA A 1 36.89 2.79 21.17
C ALA A 1 35.85 2.90 20.02
N SER A 2 34.88 1.99 19.97
CA SER A 2 33.88 1.88 18.87
C SER A 2 32.47 2.32 19.29
N ASP A 3 32.22 2.55 20.59
CA ASP A 3 30.86 2.67 21.11
C ASP A 3 30.30 4.09 21.15
N THR A 4 31.14 5.12 21.13
CA THR A 4 30.66 6.50 21.29
C THR A 4 29.97 7.03 20.02
N ALA A 5 30.43 6.63 18.84
CA ALA A 5 29.78 6.99 17.57
C ALA A 5 28.46 6.22 17.36
N ALA A 6 28.39 4.96 17.77
CA ALA A 6 27.18 4.14 17.70
C ALA A 6 26.10 4.62 18.68
N ALA A 7 26.48 5.05 19.89
CA ALA A 7 25.56 5.62 20.87
C ALA A 7 24.99 6.99 20.44
N ALA A 8 25.78 7.82 19.74
CA ALA A 8 25.30 9.07 19.17
C ALA A 8 24.29 8.85 18.03
N MET A 9 24.46 7.78 17.22
CA MET A 9 23.49 7.42 16.19
C MET A 9 22.19 6.81 16.76
N ALA A 10 22.22 6.22 17.97
CA ALA A 10 21.04 5.65 18.63
C ALA A 10 20.06 6.70 19.17
N GLN A 11 20.48 7.97 19.32
CA GLN A 11 19.59 9.08 19.68
C GLN A 11 18.80 9.62 18.48
N TYR A 12 19.20 9.30 17.25
CA TYR A 12 18.45 9.64 16.06
C TYR A 12 17.38 8.58 15.80
N ARG A 13 16.14 8.99 16.10
CA ARG A 13 14.87 8.39 15.68
C ARG A 13 15.06 7.58 14.40
N THR A 14 14.71 6.29 14.45
CA THR A 14 14.74 5.37 13.28
C THR A 14 14.21 6.07 12.03
N MET A 15 15.11 6.39 11.10
CA MET A 15 14.75 6.98 9.81
C MET A 15 14.05 5.91 8.99
N THR A 16 12.73 5.80 9.14
CA THR A 16 11.93 4.88 8.34
C THR A 16 11.71 5.50 6.97
N VAL A 17 12.52 5.09 6.00
CA VAL A 17 12.31 5.45 4.59
C VAL A 17 11.01 4.76 4.12
N PRO A 18 10.09 5.49 3.47
CA PRO A 18 8.89 4.88 2.92
C PRO A 18 9.26 3.78 1.91
N GLN A 19 8.64 2.62 2.09
CA GLN A 19 8.85 1.47 1.21
C GLN A 19 8.32 1.78 -0.21
N PRO A 20 9.01 1.34 -1.28
CA PRO A 20 8.50 1.50 -2.65
C PRO A 20 7.16 0.78 -2.84
N THR A 21 6.24 1.41 -3.56
CA THR A 21 4.90 0.88 -3.84
C THR A 21 4.97 -0.49 -4.53
N GLU A 22 5.99 -0.75 -5.34
CA GLU A 22 6.23 -2.08 -5.95
C GLU A 22 6.37 -3.19 -4.89
N GLN A 23 7.10 -2.93 -3.80
CA GLN A 23 7.24 -3.91 -2.73
C GLN A 23 5.91 -4.13 -2.00
N THR A 24 5.13 -3.08 -1.76
CA THR A 24 3.79 -3.21 -1.17
C THR A 24 2.86 -4.03 -2.06
N PHE A 25 2.90 -3.80 -3.38
CA PHE A 25 2.09 -4.52 -4.34
C PHE A 25 2.44 -6.02 -4.38
N MET A 26 3.72 -6.37 -4.32
CA MET A 26 4.17 -7.77 -4.24
C MET A 26 3.71 -8.45 -2.94
N HIS A 27 3.79 -7.78 -1.80
CA HIS A 27 3.32 -8.33 -0.52
C HIS A 27 1.81 -8.59 -0.49
N GLN A 28 1.01 -7.78 -1.19
CA GLN A 28 -0.43 -8.00 -1.31
C GLN A 28 -0.77 -9.27 -2.12
N THR A 29 0.10 -9.64 -3.07
CA THR A 29 -0.04 -10.91 -3.82
C THR A 29 0.61 -12.11 -3.11
N GLY A 30 1.40 -11.88 -2.05
CA GLY A 30 2.24 -12.87 -1.37
C GLY A 30 1.60 -13.56 -0.16
N ASP A 31 0.43 -13.13 0.33
CA ASP A 31 -0.29 -13.80 1.42
C ASP A 31 -1.15 -15.01 0.93
N ALA A 32 -0.84 -15.51 -0.27
CA ALA A 32 -1.18 -16.87 -0.66
C ALA A 32 -0.09 -17.81 -0.13
N SER A 33 -0.12 -18.09 1.17
CA SER A 33 0.75 -19.08 1.81
C SER A 33 0.70 -20.43 1.08
N PRO A 34 1.84 -20.98 0.59
CA PRO A 34 1.89 -22.31 -0.01
C PRO A 34 1.98 -23.35 1.12
N GLY A 35 0.88 -23.58 1.84
CA GLY A 35 0.94 -24.37 3.07
C GLY A 35 -0.38 -24.75 3.70
N ASN A 36 -1.42 -25.10 2.92
CA ASN A 36 -2.52 -25.92 3.42
C ASN A 36 -3.30 -26.56 2.26
N THR A 37 -2.88 -27.74 1.80
CA THR A 37 -3.71 -28.60 0.94
C THR A 37 -4.82 -29.22 1.78
N GLY A 38 -5.85 -28.45 2.07
CA GLY A 38 -7.00 -28.87 2.86
C GLY A 38 -8.20 -27.98 2.60
N ALA A 39 -9.01 -28.37 1.62
CA ALA A 39 -10.41 -28.01 1.44
C ALA A 39 -10.77 -26.50 1.48
N ARG A 40 -10.78 -25.87 0.30
CA ARG A 40 -11.59 -24.69 -0.09
C ARG A 40 -11.28 -24.45 -1.57
N GLY A 41 -12.07 -24.96 -2.52
CA GLY A 41 -13.44 -24.53 -2.77
C GLY A 41 -13.42 -23.74 -4.08
N ASN A 42 -13.26 -24.45 -5.21
CA ASN A 42 -13.43 -23.89 -6.55
C ASN A 42 -14.85 -23.33 -6.66
N GLY A 43 -14.99 -22.01 -6.79
CA GLY A 43 -16.24 -21.34 -7.12
C GLY A 43 -16.63 -21.55 -8.59
N TYR A 44 -16.82 -22.80 -8.99
CA TYR A 44 -17.68 -23.15 -10.11
C TYR A 44 -19.05 -23.43 -9.52
N GLY A 45 -20.05 -22.65 -9.92
CA GLY A 45 -21.43 -22.80 -9.45
C GLY A 45 -21.94 -24.22 -9.67
N ASP A 46 -21.97 -24.96 -8.57
CA ASP A 46 -22.57 -26.26 -8.39
C ASP A 46 -24.09 -26.07 -8.23
N TYR A 47 -24.86 -26.61 -9.17
CA TYR A 47 -26.29 -26.79 -8.99
C TYR A 47 -26.52 -28.29 -8.76
N GLU A 48 -26.77 -28.60 -7.49
CA GLU A 48 -27.07 -29.93 -6.98
C GLU A 48 -28.27 -30.55 -7.71
N VAL A 49 -28.12 -31.82 -8.08
CA VAL A 49 -29.20 -32.69 -8.55
C VAL A 49 -29.76 -33.45 -7.35
N PRO A 50 -31.02 -33.25 -6.92
CA PRO A 50 -31.61 -34.10 -5.89
C PRO A 50 -32.08 -35.42 -6.52
N LYS A 51 -31.51 -36.54 -6.06
CA LYS A 51 -32.08 -37.89 -6.25
C LYS A 51 -33.28 -38.05 -5.30
N GLY A 52 -34.49 -38.06 -5.84
CA GLY A 52 -35.72 -38.44 -5.14
C GLY A 52 -36.38 -39.63 -5.83
N ASN A 53 -36.45 -40.76 -5.11
CA ASN A 53 -37.16 -41.98 -5.49
C ASN A 53 -38.63 -41.81 -5.05
N GLY A 54 -39.60 -41.97 -5.96
CA GLY A 54 -41.03 -41.87 -5.61
C GLY A 54 -41.93 -42.31 -6.76
N GLU A 55 -42.76 -43.31 -6.48
CA GLU A 55 -43.74 -43.92 -7.37
C GLU A 55 -44.89 -42.97 -7.78
N ALA A 56 -45.36 -43.16 -9.02
CA ALA A 56 -46.70 -42.94 -9.57
C ALA A 56 -47.52 -41.68 -9.16
N ALA A 57 -47.71 -40.77 -10.13
CA ALA A 57 -49.01 -40.15 -10.44
C ALA A 57 -48.96 -39.45 -11.82
N GLN A 58 -50.00 -39.70 -12.62
CA GLN A 58 -50.26 -39.09 -13.94
C GLN A 58 -50.68 -37.61 -13.76
N ASP A 59 -50.11 -36.67 -14.52
CA ASP A 59 -50.84 -35.51 -15.07
C ASP A 59 -49.99 -34.73 -16.09
N GLU A 60 -50.66 -34.17 -17.10
CA GLU A 60 -50.16 -33.61 -18.35
C GLU A 60 -49.52 -32.21 -18.24
N GLY A 61 -48.34 -32.03 -18.86
CA GLY A 61 -47.77 -30.71 -19.17
C GLY A 61 -46.36 -30.83 -19.77
N PRO A 62 -45.99 -30.07 -20.84
CA PRO A 62 -44.69 -30.21 -21.47
C PRO A 62 -43.64 -29.46 -20.66
N THR A 63 -43.19 -30.06 -19.56
CA THR A 63 -41.98 -29.64 -18.85
C THR A 63 -40.77 -30.03 -19.67
N GLY A 64 -40.14 -29.03 -20.28
CA GLY A 64 -38.88 -29.19 -21.00
C GLY A 64 -37.77 -29.65 -20.07
N MET A 65 -37.63 -30.96 -19.88
CA MET A 65 -36.39 -31.59 -19.44
C MET A 65 -35.31 -31.22 -20.47
N SER A 66 -34.39 -30.33 -20.09
CA SER A 66 -33.16 -30.10 -20.85
C SER A 66 -32.24 -31.32 -20.73
N SER A 67 -32.61 -32.39 -21.41
CA SER A 67 -31.78 -33.57 -21.62
C SER A 67 -30.53 -33.13 -22.37
N LYS A 68 -29.36 -33.27 -21.75
CA LYS A 68 -28.08 -33.03 -22.43
C LYS A 68 -28.09 -33.88 -23.71
N PRO A 69 -28.02 -33.28 -24.92
CA PRO A 69 -28.17 -34.03 -26.16
C PRO A 69 -27.11 -35.12 -26.25
N ALA A 70 -27.47 -36.25 -26.85
CA ALA A 70 -26.58 -37.40 -26.93
C ALA A 70 -25.29 -37.06 -27.68
N VAL A 71 -24.15 -37.52 -27.17
CA VAL A 71 -22.82 -37.27 -27.77
C VAL A 71 -22.79 -37.73 -29.24
N GLY A 72 -22.37 -36.84 -30.15
CA GLY A 72 -22.37 -37.10 -31.60
C GLY A 72 -23.64 -36.72 -32.36
N THR A 73 -24.71 -36.29 -31.66
CA THR A 73 -25.89 -35.70 -32.32
C THR A 73 -25.61 -34.29 -32.84
N GLN A 74 -26.35 -33.87 -33.86
CA GLN A 74 -26.22 -32.55 -34.47
C GLN A 74 -26.48 -31.41 -33.47
N GLU A 75 -27.38 -31.63 -32.51
CA GLU A 75 -27.67 -30.70 -31.41
C GLU A 75 -26.51 -30.61 -30.41
N TRP A 76 -25.88 -31.73 -30.08
CA TRP A 76 -24.69 -31.74 -29.22
C TRP A 76 -23.53 -30.96 -29.83
N HIS A 77 -23.30 -31.11 -31.15
CA HIS A 77 -22.30 -30.33 -31.87
C HIS A 77 -22.63 -28.83 -31.89
N LYS A 78 -23.91 -28.46 -32.03
CA LYS A 78 -24.38 -27.07 -32.01
C LYS A 78 -24.17 -26.43 -30.63
N ILE A 79 -24.60 -27.09 -29.56
CA ILE A 79 -24.42 -26.60 -28.18
C ILE A 79 -22.94 -26.44 -27.86
N ARG A 80 -22.09 -27.40 -28.23
CA ARG A 80 -20.64 -27.30 -27.99
C ARG A 80 -20.03 -26.10 -28.72
N LYS A 81 -20.43 -25.86 -29.98
CA LYS A 81 -19.96 -24.71 -30.77
C LYS A 81 -20.43 -23.39 -30.17
N ASP A 82 -21.69 -23.29 -29.77
CA ASP A 82 -22.25 -22.06 -29.22
C ASP A 82 -21.72 -21.78 -27.80
N ASN A 83 -21.51 -22.81 -26.99
CA ASN A 83 -20.80 -22.69 -25.71
C ASN A 83 -19.36 -22.20 -25.91
N HIS A 84 -18.64 -22.73 -26.90
CA HIS A 84 -17.29 -22.27 -27.21
C HIS A 84 -17.26 -20.79 -27.66
N LYS A 85 -18.24 -20.35 -28.47
CA LYS A 85 -18.40 -18.93 -28.83
C LYS A 85 -18.71 -18.05 -27.63
N GLU A 86 -19.55 -18.53 -26.72
CA GLU A 86 -19.93 -17.80 -25.52
C GLU A 86 -18.74 -17.60 -24.58
N VAL A 87 -17.92 -18.63 -24.40
CA VAL A 87 -16.65 -18.55 -23.65
C VAL A 87 -15.71 -17.51 -24.28
N GLU A 88 -15.56 -17.53 -25.59
CA GLU A 88 -14.75 -16.55 -26.33
C GLU A 88 -15.29 -15.12 -26.18
N ARG A 89 -16.60 -14.93 -26.29
CA ARG A 89 -17.27 -13.64 -26.14
C ARG A 89 -17.01 -13.04 -24.75
N ARG A 90 -17.22 -13.84 -23.69
CA ARG A 90 -16.95 -13.39 -22.31
C ARG A 90 -15.50 -13.02 -22.10
N ARG A 91 -14.54 -13.80 -22.62
CA ARG A 91 -13.11 -13.43 -22.54
C ARG A 91 -12.84 -12.07 -23.20
N ARG A 92 -13.43 -11.81 -24.37
CA ARG A 92 -13.26 -10.52 -25.07
C ARG A 92 -13.87 -9.36 -24.29
N GLU A 93 -14.99 -9.58 -23.62
CA GLU A 93 -15.63 -8.56 -22.78
C GLU A 93 -14.76 -8.19 -21.59
N THR A 94 -14.26 -9.17 -20.83
CA THR A 94 -13.34 -8.93 -19.71
C THR A 94 -12.08 -8.18 -20.15
N ILE A 95 -11.50 -8.53 -21.30
CA ILE A 95 -10.33 -7.81 -21.82
C ILE A 95 -10.69 -6.36 -22.20
N ASN A 96 -11.85 -6.15 -22.81
CA ASN A 96 -12.28 -4.81 -23.21
C ASN A 96 -12.58 -3.93 -22.00
N GLU A 97 -13.20 -4.49 -20.97
CA GLU A 97 -13.43 -3.84 -19.68
C GLU A 97 -12.10 -3.39 -19.07
N GLY A 98 -11.12 -4.30 -18.95
CA GLY A 98 -9.79 -3.96 -18.41
C GLY A 98 -9.06 -2.87 -19.22
N ILE A 99 -9.17 -2.88 -20.55
CA ILE A 99 -8.59 -1.81 -21.39
C ILE A 99 -9.30 -0.47 -21.16
N ASN A 100 -10.62 -0.48 -20.98
CA ASN A 100 -11.39 0.74 -20.72
C ASN A 100 -11.08 1.32 -19.32
N GLU A 101 -10.86 0.47 -18.31
CA GLU A 101 -10.42 0.91 -16.98
C GLU A 101 -9.03 1.57 -17.05
N LEU A 102 -8.08 0.98 -17.78
CA LEU A 102 -6.76 1.60 -18.01
C LEU A 102 -6.89 2.98 -18.66
N ALA A 103 -7.83 3.15 -19.60
CA ALA A 103 -8.04 4.43 -20.28
C ALA A 103 -8.57 5.53 -19.35
N GLN A 104 -9.22 5.19 -18.23
CA GLN A 104 -9.74 6.17 -17.26
C GLN A 104 -8.64 6.74 -16.36
N ILE A 105 -7.65 5.93 -16.01
CA ILE A 105 -6.58 6.31 -15.07
C ILE A 105 -5.31 6.81 -15.75
N VAL A 106 -5.10 6.44 -17.02
CA VAL A 106 -3.91 6.85 -17.79
C VAL A 106 -4.22 8.14 -18.56
N PRO A 107 -3.46 9.23 -18.33
CA PRO A 107 -3.73 10.52 -18.95
C PRO A 107 -3.50 10.53 -20.46
N GLY A 108 -4.38 11.25 -21.16
CA GLY A 108 -4.29 11.49 -22.60
C GLY A 108 -4.59 10.28 -23.49
N CYS A 109 -5.11 9.18 -22.94
CA CYS A 109 -5.49 8.02 -23.73
C CYS A 109 -6.56 8.37 -24.79
N GLU A 110 -6.30 7.96 -26.04
CA GLU A 110 -7.27 8.02 -27.13
C GLU A 110 -8.13 6.75 -27.17
N LYS A 111 -9.12 6.69 -28.06
CA LYS A 111 -10.06 5.55 -28.21
C LYS A 111 -9.42 4.26 -28.78
N ASN A 112 -8.12 4.27 -29.10
CA ASN A 112 -7.43 3.12 -29.68
C ASN A 112 -6.85 2.21 -28.60
N LYS A 113 -7.31 0.94 -28.55
CA LYS A 113 -6.81 -0.09 -27.62
C LYS A 113 -5.29 -0.23 -27.61
N GLY A 114 -4.64 -0.17 -28.78
CA GLY A 114 -3.18 -0.27 -28.88
C GLY A 114 -2.47 0.94 -28.25
N SER A 115 -3.01 2.14 -28.47
CA SER A 115 -2.47 3.38 -27.90
C SER A 115 -2.65 3.44 -26.38
N ILE A 116 -3.82 3.01 -25.87
CA ILE A 116 -4.09 2.90 -24.43
C ILE A 116 -3.03 2.02 -23.75
N LEU A 117 -2.77 0.83 -24.31
CA LEU A 117 -1.77 -0.09 -23.76
C LEU A 117 -0.35 0.51 -23.78
N GLN A 118 0.04 1.14 -24.88
CA GLN A 118 1.37 1.79 -24.97
C GLN A 118 1.51 2.95 -23.98
N ARG A 119 0.49 3.80 -23.85
CA ARG A 119 0.51 4.90 -22.87
C ARG A 119 0.51 4.40 -21.44
N ALA A 120 -0.24 3.34 -21.13
CA ALA A 120 -0.23 2.72 -19.81
C ALA A 120 1.18 2.27 -19.41
N VAL A 121 1.91 1.61 -20.32
CA VAL A 121 3.29 1.18 -20.08
C VAL A 121 4.21 2.38 -19.83
N GLN A 122 4.11 3.44 -20.63
CA GLN A 122 4.91 4.66 -20.44
C GLN A 122 4.59 5.33 -19.11
N PHE A 123 3.30 5.44 -18.77
CA PHE A 123 2.86 6.08 -17.54
C PHE A 123 3.31 5.31 -16.30
N ILE A 124 3.21 3.97 -16.30
CA ILE A 124 3.72 3.14 -15.19
C ILE A 124 5.23 3.33 -15.01
N ARG A 125 6.00 3.38 -16.10
CA ARG A 125 7.46 3.65 -16.03
C ARG A 125 7.75 5.02 -15.42
N GLN A 126 7.03 6.06 -15.85
CA GLN A 126 7.18 7.40 -15.30
C GLN A 126 6.75 7.49 -13.83
N LEU A 127 5.67 6.81 -13.44
CA LEU A 127 5.23 6.73 -12.05
C LEU A 127 6.29 6.06 -11.17
N LYS A 128 6.91 4.96 -11.65
CA LYS A 128 7.99 4.28 -10.94
C LYS A 128 9.21 5.18 -10.77
N GLU A 129 9.63 5.89 -11.82
CA GLU A 129 10.74 6.84 -11.75
C GLU A 129 10.42 8.05 -10.85
N ASN A 130 9.19 8.57 -10.91
CA ASN A 130 8.73 9.64 -10.03
C ASN A 130 8.74 9.20 -8.56
N GLU A 131 8.27 7.99 -8.27
CA GLU A 131 8.32 7.43 -6.92
C GLU A 131 9.76 7.35 -6.41
N THR A 132 10.69 6.80 -7.18
CA THR A 132 12.11 6.75 -6.78
C THR A 132 12.65 8.16 -6.49
N ARG A 133 12.41 9.13 -7.37
CA ARG A 133 12.81 10.53 -7.16
C ARG A 133 12.18 11.14 -5.92
N HIS A 134 10.90 10.85 -5.64
CA HIS A 134 10.22 11.34 -4.44
C HIS A 134 10.81 10.75 -3.17
N ILE A 135 11.12 9.45 -3.15
CA ILE A 135 11.75 8.79 -2.02
C ILE A 135 13.14 9.38 -1.76
N GLU A 136 13.95 9.56 -2.80
CA GLU A 136 15.29 10.17 -2.70
C GLU A 136 15.21 11.60 -2.17
N LYS A 137 14.36 12.44 -2.77
CA LYS A 137 14.15 13.82 -2.34
C LYS A 137 13.70 13.90 -0.89
N TRP A 138 12.67 13.13 -0.53
CA TRP A 138 12.13 13.12 0.83
C TRP A 138 13.19 12.66 1.83
N THR A 139 13.96 11.63 1.51
CA THR A 139 15.01 11.08 2.40
C THR A 139 16.09 12.14 2.67
N LEU A 140 16.51 12.86 1.63
CA LEU A 140 17.50 13.94 1.76
C LEU A 140 16.97 15.11 2.59
N GLU A 141 15.77 15.62 2.26
CA GLU A 141 15.13 16.72 2.99
C GLU A 141 14.91 16.37 4.46
N LYS A 142 14.51 15.12 4.73
CA LYS A 142 14.31 14.61 6.08
C LYS A 142 15.62 14.58 6.87
N MET A 143 16.68 14.04 6.29
CA MET A 143 18.00 13.95 6.92
C MET A 143 18.55 15.35 7.27
N LEU A 144 18.48 16.29 6.31
CA LEU A 144 18.95 17.67 6.53
C LEU A 144 18.16 18.38 7.63
N THR A 145 16.83 18.20 7.64
CA THR A 145 15.98 18.81 8.66
C THR A 145 16.24 18.20 10.03
N GLU A 146 16.45 16.88 10.12
CA GLU A 146 16.79 16.21 11.38
C GLU A 146 18.16 16.65 11.92
N GLN A 147 19.15 16.82 11.04
CA GLN A 147 20.45 17.38 11.42
C GLN A 147 20.29 18.81 11.98
N ALA A 148 19.57 19.69 11.27
CA ALA A 148 19.34 21.07 11.72
C ALA A 148 18.59 21.13 13.06
N ILE A 149 17.60 20.25 13.27
CA ILE A 149 16.91 20.13 14.56
C ILE A 149 17.88 19.69 15.66
N GLY A 150 18.76 18.73 15.37
CA GLY A 150 19.78 18.26 16.31
C GLY A 150 20.74 19.38 16.73
N GLU A 151 21.28 20.12 15.76
CA GLU A 151 22.18 21.24 15.99
C GLU A 151 21.49 22.37 16.79
N LEU A 152 20.26 22.74 16.42
CA LEU A 152 19.49 23.76 17.13
C LEU A 152 19.16 23.32 18.57
N SER A 153 18.82 22.04 18.77
CA SER A 153 18.53 21.49 20.09
C SER A 153 19.76 21.53 21.00
N ALA A 154 20.94 21.14 20.47
CA ALA A 154 22.21 21.21 21.18
C ALA A 154 22.59 22.66 21.53
N SER A 155 22.37 23.60 20.60
CA SER A 155 22.61 25.03 20.84
C SER A 155 21.70 25.57 21.96
N CYS A 156 20.42 25.21 21.94
CA CYS A 156 19.47 25.58 22.98
C CYS A 156 19.87 25.03 24.35
N GLU A 157 20.30 23.77 24.42
CA GLU A 157 20.75 23.14 25.67
C GLU A 157 22.01 23.82 26.23
N LYS A 158 22.98 24.11 25.37
CA LYS A 158 24.18 24.86 25.75
C LYS A 158 23.83 26.23 26.32
N LEU A 159 22.96 26.98 25.64
CA LEU A 159 22.54 28.31 26.09
C LEU A 159 21.82 28.24 27.45
N LYS A 160 20.93 27.27 27.64
CA LYS A 160 20.27 27.05 28.94
C LYS A 160 21.28 26.77 30.06
N SER A 161 22.28 25.93 29.79
CA SER A 161 23.36 25.62 30.74
C SER A 161 24.19 26.86 31.09
N GLU A 162 24.56 27.67 30.11
CA GLU A 162 25.30 28.92 30.32
C GLU A 162 24.48 29.95 31.11
N CYS A 163 23.18 30.11 30.81
CA CYS A 163 22.28 30.96 31.57
C CYS A 163 22.15 30.50 33.01
N GLN A 164 22.01 29.19 33.26
CA GLN A 164 21.93 28.65 34.61
C GLN A 164 23.22 28.94 35.40
N ARG A 165 24.38 28.68 34.79
CA ARG A 165 25.68 28.98 35.41
C ARG A 165 25.83 30.46 35.77
N ALA A 166 25.48 31.36 34.84
CA ALA A 166 25.53 32.79 35.09
C ALA A 166 24.58 33.21 36.21
N TRP A 167 23.39 32.62 36.28
CA TRP A 167 22.42 32.87 37.34
C TRP A 167 22.93 32.40 38.71
N ASP A 168 23.50 31.19 38.77
CA ASP A 168 24.11 30.66 40.00
C ASP A 168 25.28 31.53 40.48
N GLU A 169 26.13 32.02 39.56
CA GLU A 169 27.21 32.96 39.88
C GLU A 169 26.68 34.30 40.42
N CYS A 170 25.66 34.88 39.80
CA CYS A 170 25.03 36.11 40.28
C CYS A 170 24.44 35.94 41.68
N GLU A 171 23.73 34.84 41.95
CA GLU A 171 23.17 34.55 43.27
C GLU A 171 24.27 34.31 44.31
N HIS A 172 25.37 33.65 43.94
CA HIS A 172 26.53 33.49 44.82
C HIS A 172 27.15 34.84 45.22
N TRP A 173 27.40 35.72 44.26
CA TRP A 173 27.95 37.06 44.53
C TRP A 173 27.00 37.93 45.35
N LYS A 174 25.69 37.86 45.07
CA LYS A 174 24.66 38.57 45.83
C LYS A 174 24.64 38.13 47.29
N LYS A 175 24.77 36.82 47.55
CA LYS A 175 24.87 36.29 48.93
C LYS A 175 26.12 36.80 49.64
N LEU A 176 27.29 36.75 48.99
CA LEU A 176 28.53 37.27 49.58
C LEU A 176 28.46 38.78 49.87
N ALA A 177 27.83 39.55 48.99
CA ALA A 177 27.63 40.99 49.19
C ALA A 177 26.70 41.27 50.40
N GLN A 178 25.64 40.49 50.56
CA GLN A 178 24.75 40.58 51.74
C GLN A 178 25.50 40.23 53.04
N GLU A 179 26.31 39.18 53.03
CA GLU A 179 27.15 38.78 54.17
C GLU A 179 28.18 39.87 54.53
N ALA A 180 28.69 40.60 53.54
CA ALA A 180 29.58 41.75 53.73
C ALA A 180 28.86 43.03 54.18
N GLY A 181 27.54 42.99 54.41
CA GLY A 181 26.73 44.12 54.88
C GLY A 181 26.30 45.11 53.78
N VAL A 182 26.45 44.75 52.50
CA VAL A 182 25.98 45.56 51.37
C VAL A 182 24.51 45.24 51.09
N THR A 183 23.62 46.19 51.40
CA THR A 183 22.19 46.09 51.07
C THR A 183 21.93 46.64 49.68
N ILE A 184 21.39 45.79 48.80
CA ILE A 184 20.93 46.19 47.46
C ILE A 184 19.62 46.95 47.64
N LYS A 185 19.60 48.24 47.34
CA LYS A 185 18.35 49.00 47.17
C LYS A 185 17.75 48.61 45.82
N THR A 186 16.64 47.89 45.83
CA THR A 186 15.76 47.79 44.67
C THR A 186 15.03 49.11 44.54
N ASP A 187 15.44 49.96 43.60
CA ASP A 187 14.59 51.06 43.13
C ASP A 187 13.48 50.42 42.27
N ASP A 188 12.25 50.47 42.78
CA ASP A 188 11.00 50.15 42.07
C ASP A 188 10.73 51.15 40.92
#